data_AF-A0A834UA69-F1
#
_entry.id   AF-A0A834UA69-F1
#
_cell.length_a   1.000
_cell.length_b   1.000
_cell.length_c   1.000
_cell.angle_alpha   90.00
_cell.angle_beta   90.00
_cell.angle_gamma   90.00
#
_symmetry.space_group_name_H-M   'P 1'
#
loop_
_entity.id
_entity.type
_entity.pdbx_description
1 polymer ?
#
loop_
_entity_poly.entity_id
_entity_poly.type
_entity_poly.pdbx_seq_one_letter_code
_entity_poly.pdbx_strand_id
1 'polypeptide(L)'
;MAKNENLQKNIRHEKVVLEKKGDHVEISGNYTKRELRQLLLSPTVSPLLSDDEDRTKLEKTLETGIKLSQIDIEKIRKDKIHDEIRKKGEGILENEIKKIGEEILKDHQVTIDHKDYKDIIGDVLKEEQYKDDETWQQIYKDTRATLDTEEKKKEERISMEKYLREKGLSTSLINSILNNGLTDEYIRLLKALNITDDEIEHIKSIYQMKLDDSSVSLIKSDESFISSSSSLASSDYYLSPDSLYLKTLLSKALTRALPEIASKKPYDPIEYLGHWLLHLKISEEQRNKKREFEIELMMEREKYKMMIVEDQETVSIESRGEEEFIEDANFINYINN
;
A
#
# COMPACT_ATOMS: atom_id res chain seq x y z
N MET A 1 -23.07 -35.92 -2.83
CA MET A 1 -23.87 -34.83 -3.43
C MET A 1 -25.31 -34.82 -2.88
N ALA A 2 -25.54 -34.58 -1.57
CA ALA A 2 -26.92 -34.57 -1.04
C ALA A 2 -27.06 -33.83 0.32
N LYS A 3 -26.49 -32.63 0.47
CA LYS A 3 -26.62 -31.86 1.73
C LYS A 3 -26.92 -30.37 1.58
N ASN A 4 -27.24 -29.87 0.38
CA ASN A 4 -27.36 -28.42 0.15
C ASN A 4 -28.76 -27.92 -0.30
N GLU A 5 -29.83 -28.68 -0.05
CA GLU A 5 -31.19 -28.29 -0.47
C GLU A 5 -32.06 -27.70 0.65
N ASN A 6 -31.59 -27.65 1.90
CA ASN A 6 -32.45 -27.28 3.05
C ASN A 6 -32.29 -25.84 3.56
N LEU A 7 -31.50 -24.99 2.88
CA LEU A 7 -31.25 -23.60 3.31
C LEU A 7 -32.10 -22.53 2.62
N GLN A 8 -32.91 -22.89 1.61
CA GLN A 8 -33.71 -21.89 0.86
C GLN A 8 -35.13 -21.66 1.41
N LYS A 9 -35.59 -22.39 2.44
CA LYS A 9 -37.01 -22.37 2.85
C LYS A 9 -37.43 -21.30 3.87
N ASN A 10 -36.61 -20.29 4.16
CA ASN A 10 -36.97 -19.27 5.17
C ASN A 10 -36.63 -17.83 4.76
N ILE A 11 -36.75 -17.49 3.48
CA ILE A 11 -36.63 -16.12 3.00
C ILE A 11 -37.99 -15.45 3.21
N ARG A 12 -38.09 -14.59 4.24
CA ARG A 12 -39.28 -13.74 4.43
C ARG A 12 -39.25 -12.63 3.40
N HIS A 13 -40.24 -12.60 2.52
CA HIS A 13 -40.43 -11.53 1.55
C HIS A 13 -41.23 -10.41 2.21
N GLU A 14 -40.68 -9.20 2.19
CA GLU A 14 -41.31 -8.00 2.76
C GLU A 14 -41.74 -7.09 1.61
N LYS A 15 -43.04 -6.73 1.57
CA LYS A 15 -43.58 -5.76 0.63
C LYS A 15 -43.36 -4.37 1.21
N VAL A 16 -42.51 -3.56 0.57
CA VAL A 16 -42.24 -2.18 0.98
C VAL A 16 -42.93 -1.25 -0.02
N VAL A 17 -43.79 -0.36 0.48
CA VAL A 17 -44.43 0.71 -0.30
C VAL A 17 -43.80 2.01 0.16
N LEU A 18 -43.14 2.73 -0.76
CA LEU A 18 -42.54 4.03 -0.49
C LEU A 18 -43.46 5.10 -1.07
N GLU A 19 -44.08 5.92 -0.22
CA GLU A 19 -44.87 7.06 -0.65
C GLU A 19 -44.01 8.34 -0.64
N LYS A 20 -43.99 9.05 -1.77
CA LYS A 20 -43.53 10.44 -1.85
C LYS A 20 -44.66 11.31 -2.37
N LYS A 21 -44.83 12.51 -1.81
CA LYS A 21 -45.76 13.53 -2.34
C LYS A 21 -45.20 14.06 -3.68
N GLY A 22 -45.74 13.60 -4.81
CA GLY A 22 -45.32 13.96 -6.18
C GLY A 22 -45.62 12.83 -7.17
N ASP A 23 -45.13 12.88 -8.41
CA ASP A 23 -45.36 11.81 -9.41
C ASP A 23 -44.93 10.43 -8.86
N HIS A 24 -45.90 9.52 -8.76
CA HIS A 24 -45.75 8.26 -8.03
C HIS A 24 -44.87 7.29 -8.81
N VAL A 25 -43.75 6.87 -8.21
CA VAL A 25 -42.97 5.71 -8.67
C VAL A 25 -43.18 4.58 -7.67
N GLU A 26 -44.17 3.73 -7.96
CA GLU A 26 -44.39 2.51 -7.21
C GLU A 26 -43.39 1.44 -7.65
N ILE A 27 -42.38 1.17 -6.82
CA ILE A 27 -41.50 0.02 -7.02
C ILE A 27 -42.08 -1.13 -6.19
N SER A 28 -42.83 -2.01 -6.84
CA SER A 28 -43.35 -3.23 -6.21
C SER A 28 -42.63 -4.47 -6.76
N GLY A 29 -42.15 -5.32 -5.87
CA GLY A 29 -41.42 -6.53 -6.22
C GLY A 29 -41.05 -7.35 -5.00
N ASN A 30 -40.77 -8.64 -5.20
CA ASN A 30 -40.28 -9.52 -4.15
C ASN A 30 -38.77 -9.31 -4.01
N TYR A 31 -38.36 -8.50 -3.04
CA TYR A 31 -36.95 -8.23 -2.79
C TYR A 31 -36.48 -8.94 -1.52
N THR A 32 -35.30 -9.52 -1.58
CA THR A 32 -34.54 -9.89 -0.39
C THR A 32 -33.99 -8.63 0.28
N LYS A 33 -33.69 -8.69 1.60
CA LYS A 33 -33.08 -7.54 2.32
C LYS A 33 -31.81 -7.02 1.63
N ARG A 34 -31.05 -7.91 0.96
CA ARG A 34 -29.85 -7.53 0.21
C ARG A 34 -30.18 -6.79 -1.09
N GLU A 35 -31.19 -7.24 -1.83
CA GLU A 35 -31.64 -6.58 -3.06
C GLU A 35 -32.29 -5.22 -2.77
N LEU A 36 -33.07 -5.11 -1.69
CA LEU A 36 -33.61 -3.82 -1.22
C LEU A 36 -32.48 -2.85 -0.87
N ARG A 37 -31.42 -3.31 -0.18
CA ARG A 37 -30.22 -2.50 0.09
C ARG A 37 -29.54 -2.04 -1.19
N GLN A 38 -29.35 -2.92 -2.17
CA GLN A 38 -28.74 -2.55 -3.47
C GLN A 38 -29.61 -1.59 -4.27
N LEU A 39 -30.93 -1.76 -4.25
CA LEU A 39 -31.86 -0.93 -4.99
C LEU A 39 -31.94 0.49 -4.39
N LEU A 40 -31.90 0.60 -3.05
CA LEU A 40 -31.84 1.90 -2.35
C LEU A 40 -30.48 2.61 -2.53
N LEU A 41 -29.38 1.86 -2.64
CA LEU A 41 -28.05 2.41 -2.91
C LEU A 41 -27.78 2.65 -4.40
N SER A 42 -28.70 2.24 -5.27
CA SER A 42 -28.53 2.42 -6.70
C SER A 42 -28.57 3.91 -7.09
N PRO A 43 -27.76 4.32 -8.08
CA PRO A 43 -27.72 5.70 -8.56
C PRO A 43 -29.02 6.13 -9.25
N THR A 44 -29.96 5.21 -9.49
CA THR A 44 -31.31 5.51 -10.01
C THR A 44 -32.27 6.02 -8.95
N VAL A 45 -32.09 5.62 -7.68
CA VAL A 45 -32.99 6.01 -6.56
C VAL A 45 -32.39 7.16 -5.74
N SER A 46 -31.06 7.23 -5.64
CA SER A 46 -30.34 8.28 -4.89
C SER A 46 -30.64 9.73 -5.33
N PRO A 47 -30.84 10.06 -6.62
CA PRO A 47 -31.15 11.43 -7.04
C PRO A 47 -32.57 11.89 -6.71
N LEU A 48 -33.47 10.95 -6.37
CA LEU A 48 -34.87 11.26 -6.04
C LEU A 48 -35.06 11.67 -4.58
N LEU A 49 -34.00 11.62 -3.76
CA LEU A 49 -33.93 12.00 -2.36
C LEU A 49 -33.04 13.25 -2.23
N SER A 50 -33.49 14.39 -2.77
CA SER A 50 -32.70 15.64 -2.77
C SER A 50 -32.75 16.38 -1.43
N ASP A 51 -33.80 16.19 -0.64
CA ASP A 51 -33.97 16.88 0.65
C ASP A 51 -33.58 15.96 1.81
N ASP A 52 -32.78 16.51 2.74
CA ASP A 52 -32.35 15.82 3.97
C ASP A 52 -33.54 15.34 4.82
N GLU A 53 -34.71 15.98 4.68
CA GLU A 53 -35.94 15.57 5.35
C GLU A 53 -36.50 14.24 4.81
N ASP A 54 -36.38 13.98 3.50
CA ASP A 54 -36.80 12.71 2.90
C ASP A 54 -35.83 11.57 3.28
N ARG A 55 -34.55 11.91 3.43
CA ARG A 55 -33.51 10.95 3.85
C ARG A 55 -33.70 10.51 5.30
N THR A 56 -34.01 11.44 6.22
CA THR A 56 -34.29 11.13 7.63
C THR A 56 -35.61 10.35 7.81
N LYS A 57 -36.63 10.60 6.97
CA LYS A 57 -37.86 9.79 6.94
C LYS A 57 -37.61 8.37 6.43
N LEU A 58 -36.75 8.21 5.42
CA LEU A 58 -36.34 6.90 4.92
C LEU A 58 -35.54 6.12 5.99
N GLU A 59 -34.61 6.77 6.68
CA GLU A 59 -33.86 6.15 7.78
C GLU A 59 -34.81 5.69 8.91
N LYS A 60 -35.76 6.53 9.33
CA LYS A 60 -36.78 6.16 10.32
C LYS A 60 -37.67 4.99 9.86
N THR A 61 -38.04 4.93 8.58
CA THR A 61 -38.86 3.81 8.05
C THR A 61 -38.05 2.53 7.90
N LEU A 62 -36.75 2.61 7.61
CA LEU A 62 -35.85 1.45 7.59
C LEU A 62 -35.58 0.91 9.01
N GLU A 63 -35.41 1.79 9.99
CA GLU A 63 -35.26 1.43 11.40
C GLU A 63 -36.53 0.78 11.96
N THR A 64 -37.68 1.42 11.77
CA THR A 64 -38.96 0.95 12.33
C THR A 64 -39.57 -0.22 11.55
N GLY A 65 -39.43 -0.25 10.23
CA GLY A 65 -40.02 -1.26 9.35
C GLY A 65 -39.19 -2.52 9.17
N ILE A 66 -37.87 -2.38 8.98
CA ILE A 66 -36.99 -3.52 8.60
C ILE A 66 -36.16 -4.03 9.79
N LYS A 67 -36.22 -3.34 10.94
CA LYS A 67 -35.44 -3.61 12.16
C LYS A 67 -33.96 -3.80 11.86
N LEU A 68 -33.42 -2.92 11.02
CA LEU A 68 -31.98 -2.86 10.78
C LEU A 68 -31.31 -2.36 12.06
N SER A 69 -30.23 -3.02 12.47
CA SER A 69 -29.45 -2.56 13.62
C SER A 69 -28.71 -1.27 13.26
N GLN A 70 -28.45 -0.41 14.24
CA GLN A 70 -27.64 0.80 14.04
C GLN A 70 -26.28 0.49 13.40
N ILE A 71 -25.72 -0.67 13.73
CA ILE A 71 -24.45 -1.19 13.20
C ILE A 71 -24.54 -1.44 11.68
N ASP A 72 -25.67 -1.96 11.18
CA ASP A 72 -25.88 -2.18 9.75
C ASP A 72 -25.98 -0.85 8.98
N ILE A 73 -26.59 0.17 9.60
CA ILE A 73 -26.74 1.51 9.02
C ILE A 73 -25.37 2.21 8.94
N GLU A 74 -24.56 2.13 10.00
CA GLU A 74 -23.19 2.66 9.99
C GLU A 74 -22.29 1.96 8.98
N LYS A 75 -22.46 0.64 8.83
CA LYS A 75 -21.70 -0.13 7.82
C LYS A 75 -22.02 0.35 6.41
N ILE A 76 -23.30 0.61 6.11
CA ILE A 76 -23.74 1.17 4.82
C ILE A 76 -23.16 2.58 4.60
N ARG A 77 -23.10 3.42 5.63
CA ARG A 77 -22.47 4.75 5.54
C ARG A 77 -20.98 4.65 5.21
N LYS A 78 -20.25 3.74 5.86
CA LYS A 78 -18.83 3.52 5.60
C LYS A 78 -18.57 2.99 4.19
N ASP A 79 -19.38 2.04 3.72
CA ASP A 79 -19.25 1.48 2.37
C ASP A 79 -19.50 2.57 1.29
N LYS A 80 -20.48 3.46 1.51
CA LYS A 80 -20.77 4.59 0.59
C LYS A 80 -19.61 5.59 0.51
N ILE A 81 -19.00 5.93 1.65
CA ILE A 81 -17.83 6.82 1.69
C ILE A 81 -16.64 6.18 0.93
N HIS A 82 -16.44 4.88 1.07
CA HIS A 82 -15.37 4.16 0.39
C HIS A 82 -15.55 4.17 -1.14
N ASP A 83 -16.78 3.99 -1.64
CA ASP A 83 -17.09 4.06 -3.07
C ASP A 83 -16.92 5.48 -3.65
N GLU A 84 -17.23 6.51 -2.85
CA GLU A 84 -17.08 7.91 -3.27
C GLU A 84 -15.60 8.34 -3.32
N ILE A 85 -14.80 7.93 -2.33
CA ILE A 85 -13.34 8.10 -2.34
C ILE A 85 -12.71 7.37 -3.53
N ARG A 86 -13.14 6.13 -3.80
CA ARG A 86 -12.65 5.35 -4.94
C ARG A 86 -12.93 6.05 -6.27
N LYS A 87 -14.18 6.48 -6.50
CA LYS A 87 -14.56 7.20 -7.73
C LYS A 87 -13.81 8.51 -7.90
N LYS A 88 -13.61 9.26 -6.81
CA LYS A 88 -12.84 10.50 -6.84
C LYS A 88 -11.37 10.24 -7.16
N GLY A 89 -10.78 9.19 -6.60
CA GLY A 89 -9.41 8.75 -6.90
C GLY A 89 -9.23 8.30 -8.36
N GLU A 90 -10.16 7.53 -8.90
CA GLU A 90 -10.16 7.09 -10.31
C GLU A 90 -10.19 8.29 -11.27
N GLY A 91 -11.02 9.30 -10.99
CA GLY A 91 -11.08 10.53 -11.80
C GLY A 91 -9.82 11.41 -11.73
N ILE A 92 -9.10 11.42 -10.60
CA ILE A 92 -7.84 12.17 -10.47
C ILE A 92 -6.74 11.48 -11.30
N LEU A 93 -6.62 10.16 -11.17
CA LEU A 93 -5.64 9.36 -11.93
C LEU A 93 -5.85 9.47 -13.44
N GLU A 94 -7.10 9.42 -13.91
CA GLU A 94 -7.40 9.55 -15.34
C GLU A 94 -6.99 10.92 -15.90
N ASN A 95 -7.19 11.99 -15.12
CA ASN A 95 -6.79 13.34 -15.50
C ASN A 95 -5.26 13.52 -15.50
N GLU A 96 -4.54 12.95 -14.54
CA GLU A 96 -3.08 13.00 -14.49
C GLU A 96 -2.42 12.19 -15.60
N ILE A 97 -2.91 10.98 -15.87
CA ILE A 97 -2.44 10.14 -16.99
C ILE A 97 -2.63 10.88 -18.31
N LYS A 98 -3.79 11.53 -18.50
CA LYS A 98 -4.06 12.33 -19.70
C LYS A 98 -3.10 13.52 -19.82
N LYS A 99 -2.86 14.23 -18.72
CA LYS A 99 -1.93 15.37 -18.67
C LYS A 99 -0.49 14.94 -19.02
N ILE A 100 0.00 13.84 -18.44
CA ILE A 100 1.32 13.28 -18.73
C ILE A 100 1.41 12.84 -20.20
N GLY A 101 0.37 12.20 -20.73
CA GLY A 101 0.31 11.82 -22.15
C GLY A 101 0.40 13.01 -23.09
N GLU A 102 -0.29 14.11 -22.78
CA GLU A 102 -0.24 15.36 -23.55
C GLU A 102 1.13 16.08 -23.47
N GLU A 103 1.81 15.99 -22.32
CA GLU A 103 3.14 16.57 -22.10
C GLU A 103 4.22 15.80 -22.86
N ILE A 104 4.18 14.46 -22.82
CA ILE A 104 5.07 13.60 -23.60
C ILE A 104 4.89 13.82 -25.12
N LEU A 105 3.66 14.04 -25.59
CA LEU A 105 3.37 14.34 -26.99
C LEU A 105 3.96 15.69 -27.44
N LYS A 106 3.97 16.70 -26.56
CA LYS A 106 4.55 18.02 -26.87
C LYS A 106 6.06 17.97 -27.01
N ASP A 107 6.73 17.20 -26.15
CA ASP A 107 8.19 17.16 -26.10
C ASP A 107 8.81 16.38 -27.27
N HIS A 108 8.08 15.42 -27.84
CA HIS A 108 8.69 14.50 -28.81
C HIS A 108 8.48 14.85 -30.29
N GLN A 109 7.57 15.77 -30.66
CA GLN A 109 7.33 16.14 -32.07
C GLN A 109 7.09 14.93 -33.01
N VAL A 110 6.78 13.76 -32.45
CA VAL A 110 6.50 12.55 -33.22
C VAL A 110 5.01 12.58 -33.54
N THR A 111 4.69 12.75 -34.83
CA THR A 111 3.36 12.49 -35.37
C THR A 111 3.11 10.98 -35.35
N ILE A 112 2.77 10.42 -34.18
CA ILE A 112 2.20 9.08 -34.10
C ILE A 112 0.70 9.26 -34.38
N ASP A 113 0.19 8.53 -35.38
CA ASP A 113 -1.24 8.54 -35.69
C ASP A 113 -2.02 8.14 -34.43
N HIS A 114 -2.97 9.00 -34.02
CA HIS A 114 -3.72 8.91 -32.77
C HIS A 114 -4.47 7.57 -32.58
N LYS A 115 -4.61 6.80 -33.65
CA LYS A 115 -5.28 5.49 -33.69
C LYS A 115 -4.42 4.37 -33.09
N ASP A 116 -3.11 4.38 -33.36
CA ASP A 116 -2.20 3.31 -32.91
C ASP A 116 -1.90 3.42 -31.41
N TYR A 117 -1.88 4.63 -30.86
CA TYR A 117 -1.65 4.87 -29.44
C TYR A 117 -2.80 4.38 -28.55
N LYS A 118 -4.03 4.47 -29.04
CA LYS A 118 -5.24 4.03 -28.32
C LYS A 118 -5.34 2.51 -28.25
N ASP A 119 -4.88 1.82 -29.30
CA ASP A 119 -4.86 0.36 -29.35
C ASP A 119 -3.73 -0.20 -28.46
N ILE A 120 -2.54 0.42 -28.45
CA ILE A 120 -1.43 0.01 -27.57
C ILE A 120 -1.79 0.22 -26.08
N ILE A 121 -2.39 1.36 -25.71
CA ILE A 121 -2.86 1.58 -24.34
C ILE A 121 -4.01 0.62 -23.99
N GLY A 122 -4.89 0.36 -24.94
CA GLY A 122 -6.00 -0.58 -24.77
C GLY A 122 -5.54 -2.01 -24.50
N ASP A 123 -4.43 -2.44 -25.12
CA ASP A 123 -3.89 -3.79 -24.93
C ASP A 123 -3.07 -3.91 -23.63
N VAL A 124 -2.33 -2.85 -23.25
CA VAL A 124 -1.62 -2.78 -21.95
C VAL A 124 -2.61 -2.78 -20.78
N LEU A 125 -3.73 -2.05 -20.88
CA LEU A 125 -4.75 -2.00 -19.84
C LEU A 125 -5.58 -3.30 -19.75
N LYS A 126 -5.74 -4.03 -20.86
CA LYS A 126 -6.41 -5.35 -20.86
C LYS A 126 -5.52 -6.45 -20.28
N GLU A 127 -4.19 -6.35 -20.45
CA GLU A 127 -3.25 -7.27 -19.79
C GLU A 127 -3.17 -7.07 -18.27
N GLU A 128 -3.44 -5.86 -17.75
CA GLU A 128 -3.52 -5.62 -16.30
C GLU A 128 -4.85 -6.05 -15.66
N GLN A 129 -5.90 -6.28 -16.44
CA GLN A 129 -7.23 -6.65 -15.94
C GLN A 129 -7.43 -8.16 -15.69
N TYR A 130 -6.41 -8.98 -15.93
CA TYR A 130 -6.43 -10.44 -15.70
C TYR A 130 -5.26 -10.93 -14.82
N LYS A 131 -4.90 -10.19 -13.77
CA LYS A 131 -4.15 -10.79 -12.65
C LYS A 131 -5.13 -11.28 -11.60
N ASP A 132 -5.31 -12.61 -11.56
CA ASP A 132 -6.16 -13.34 -10.61
C ASP A 132 -6.13 -12.74 -9.20
N ASP A 133 -7.28 -12.65 -8.54
CA ASP A 133 -7.41 -12.28 -7.11
C ASP A 133 -6.47 -13.12 -6.21
N GLU A 134 -6.08 -14.32 -6.63
CA GLU A 134 -5.11 -15.17 -5.95
C GLU A 134 -3.69 -14.57 -5.94
N THR A 135 -3.26 -13.88 -7.01
CA THR A 135 -1.93 -13.24 -7.07
C THR A 135 -1.82 -12.06 -6.12
N TRP A 136 -2.88 -11.25 -6.00
CA TRP A 136 -2.91 -10.15 -5.03
C TRP A 136 -2.96 -10.62 -3.59
N GLN A 137 -3.71 -11.69 -3.30
CA GLN A 137 -3.70 -12.28 -1.96
C GLN A 137 -2.35 -12.90 -1.60
N GLN A 138 -1.64 -13.47 -2.57
CA GLN A 138 -0.30 -14.00 -2.34
C GLN A 138 0.71 -12.87 -2.10
N ILE A 139 0.68 -11.81 -2.91
CA ILE A 139 1.50 -10.60 -2.69
C ILE A 139 1.20 -9.98 -1.32
N TYR A 140 -0.07 -9.93 -0.90
CA TYR A 140 -0.45 -9.37 0.40
C TYR A 140 0.02 -10.25 1.57
N LYS A 141 -0.02 -11.58 1.43
CA LYS A 141 0.51 -12.52 2.42
C LYS A 141 2.03 -12.43 2.51
N ASP A 142 2.71 -12.35 1.38
CA ASP A 142 4.16 -12.27 1.29
C ASP A 142 4.66 -10.93 1.87
N THR A 143 3.99 -9.82 1.54
CA THR A 143 4.31 -8.49 2.11
C THR A 143 4.04 -8.42 3.61
N ARG A 144 2.94 -9.01 4.10
CA ARG A 144 2.67 -9.10 5.54
C ARG A 144 3.71 -9.95 6.27
N ALA A 145 4.12 -11.07 5.69
CA ALA A 145 5.18 -11.91 6.26
C ALA A 145 6.53 -11.17 6.32
N THR A 146 6.84 -10.31 5.33
CA THR A 146 8.03 -9.46 5.37
C THR A 146 7.96 -8.37 6.46
N LEU A 147 6.78 -7.76 6.66
CA LEU A 147 6.58 -6.76 7.70
C LEU A 147 6.70 -7.35 9.11
N ASP A 148 6.07 -8.51 9.35
CA ASP A 148 6.16 -9.20 10.64
C ASP A 148 7.62 -9.64 10.96
N THR A 149 8.41 -9.96 9.92
CA THR A 149 9.86 -10.25 10.11
C THR A 149 10.69 -8.99 10.34
N GLU A 150 10.36 -7.86 9.72
CA GLU A 150 11.04 -6.59 9.99
C GLU A 150 10.75 -6.04 11.38
N GLU A 151 9.51 -6.15 11.86
CA GLU A 151 9.14 -5.72 13.23
C GLU A 151 9.91 -6.52 14.28
N LYS A 152 9.93 -7.85 14.15
CA LYS A 152 10.70 -8.71 15.05
C LYS A 152 12.21 -8.38 15.05
N LYS A 153 12.78 -8.08 13.88
CA LYS A 153 14.19 -7.65 13.77
C LYS A 153 14.45 -6.30 14.41
N LYS A 154 13.50 -5.36 14.29
CA LYS A 154 13.58 -4.05 14.93
C LYS A 154 13.56 -4.20 16.45
N GLU A 155 12.74 -5.07 16.99
CA GLU A 155 12.71 -5.41 18.42
C GLU A 155 14.03 -6.04 18.88
N GLU A 156 14.58 -7.01 18.14
CA GLU A 156 15.88 -7.63 18.45
C GLU A 156 17.02 -6.60 18.42
N ARG A 157 16.98 -5.64 17.49
CA ARG A 157 17.97 -4.55 17.40
C ARG A 157 17.87 -3.60 18.59
N ILE A 158 16.65 -3.22 18.98
CA ILE A 158 16.42 -2.36 20.16
C ILE A 158 16.88 -3.09 21.43
N SER A 159 16.59 -4.38 21.53
CA SER A 159 17.04 -5.24 22.64
C SER A 159 18.56 -5.28 22.73
N MET A 160 19.26 -5.46 21.61
CA MET A 160 20.72 -5.43 21.56
C MET A 160 21.29 -4.06 21.90
N GLU A 161 20.75 -2.97 21.35
CA GLU A 161 21.22 -1.61 21.63
C GLU A 161 21.14 -1.32 23.13
N LYS A 162 20.02 -1.71 23.76
CA LYS A 162 19.83 -1.59 25.21
C LYS A 162 20.88 -2.39 25.98
N TYR A 163 21.11 -3.64 25.59
CA TYR A 163 22.09 -4.52 26.22
C TYR A 163 23.52 -3.95 26.12
N LEU A 164 23.94 -3.47 24.95
CA LEU A 164 25.28 -2.87 24.76
C LEU A 164 25.43 -1.57 25.56
N ARG A 165 24.36 -0.79 25.69
CA ARG A 165 24.33 0.41 26.51
C ARG A 165 24.47 0.09 28.00
N GLU A 166 23.86 -0.99 28.49
CA GLU A 166 24.01 -1.48 29.86
C GLU A 166 25.45 -1.94 30.16
N LYS A 167 26.18 -2.42 29.14
CA LYS A 167 27.61 -2.74 29.23
C LYS A 167 28.53 -1.50 29.16
N GLY A 168 27.95 -0.29 29.11
CA GLY A 168 28.70 0.97 29.14
C GLY A 168 29.30 1.38 27.80
N LEU A 169 28.86 0.80 26.69
CA LEU A 169 29.30 1.24 25.36
C LEU A 169 28.64 2.59 25.02
N SER A 170 29.42 3.47 24.39
CA SER A 170 28.89 4.72 23.86
C SER A 170 27.94 4.47 22.70
N THR A 171 26.93 5.33 22.55
CA THR A 171 25.97 5.27 21.44
C THR A 171 26.63 5.34 20.07
N SER A 172 27.71 6.12 19.96
CA SER A 172 28.50 6.24 18.73
C SER A 172 29.20 4.93 18.37
N LEU A 173 29.76 4.22 19.35
CA LEU A 173 30.40 2.93 19.13
C LEU A 173 29.36 1.85 18.79
N ILE A 174 28.21 1.84 19.49
CA ILE A 174 27.10 0.94 19.18
C ILE A 174 26.62 1.13 17.74
N ASN A 175 26.43 2.38 17.31
CA ASN A 175 26.04 2.69 15.93
C ASN A 175 27.12 2.30 14.91
N SER A 176 28.39 2.52 15.23
CA SER A 176 29.50 2.11 14.37
C SER A 176 29.56 0.60 14.20
N ILE A 177 29.40 -0.15 15.30
CA ILE A 177 29.32 -1.60 15.27
C ILE A 177 28.11 -1.99 14.40
N LEU A 178 26.90 -1.44 14.65
CA LEU A 178 25.64 -1.76 13.92
C LEU A 178 25.67 -1.49 12.42
N ASN A 179 26.44 -0.50 11.99
CA ASN A 179 26.49 -0.09 10.60
C ASN A 179 27.68 -0.67 9.83
N ASN A 180 28.87 -0.74 10.45
CA ASN A 180 30.11 -1.12 9.77
C ASN A 180 30.47 -2.61 9.93
N GLY A 181 29.71 -3.34 10.76
CA GLY A 181 29.93 -4.76 11.02
C GLY A 181 30.94 -5.02 12.13
N LEU A 182 30.99 -6.29 12.56
CA LEU A 182 31.84 -6.75 13.66
C LEU A 182 33.25 -7.10 13.12
N THR A 183 34.12 -6.11 13.02
CA THR A 183 35.55 -6.33 12.69
C THR A 183 36.29 -6.99 13.84
N ASP A 184 37.43 -7.64 13.54
CA ASP A 184 38.28 -8.27 14.57
C ASP A 184 38.76 -7.28 15.64
N GLU A 185 38.91 -5.99 15.26
CA GLU A 185 39.24 -4.92 16.18
C GLU A 185 38.12 -4.67 17.20
N TYR A 186 36.85 -4.64 16.73
CA TYR A 186 35.70 -4.52 17.62
C TYR A 186 35.56 -5.76 18.50
N ILE A 187 35.79 -6.96 17.98
CA ILE A 187 35.79 -8.20 18.79
C ILE A 187 36.83 -8.10 19.92
N ARG A 188 38.04 -7.63 19.60
CA ARG A 188 39.10 -7.45 20.60
C ARG A 188 38.73 -6.41 21.66
N LEU A 189 38.07 -5.32 21.26
CA LEU A 189 37.59 -4.28 22.15
C LEU A 189 36.45 -4.79 23.05
N LEU A 190 35.49 -5.53 22.51
CA LEU A 190 34.40 -6.15 23.28
C LEU A 190 34.93 -7.15 24.31
N LYS A 191 35.94 -7.96 23.95
CA LYS A 191 36.63 -8.84 24.90
C LYS A 191 37.35 -8.06 26.01
N ALA A 192 37.97 -6.93 25.69
CA ALA A 192 38.60 -6.06 26.69
C ALA A 192 37.57 -5.43 27.66
N LEU A 193 36.31 -5.27 27.21
CA LEU A 193 35.18 -4.84 28.03
C LEU A 193 34.52 -6.00 28.80
N ASN A 194 35.16 -7.17 28.85
CA ASN A 194 34.68 -8.35 29.56
C ASN A 194 33.33 -8.88 29.05
N ILE A 195 33.05 -8.70 27.75
CA ILE A 195 31.94 -9.35 27.06
C ILE A 195 32.38 -10.77 26.72
N THR A 196 31.53 -11.74 27.04
CA THR A 196 31.81 -13.16 26.86
C THR A 196 31.78 -13.57 25.39
N ASP A 197 32.47 -14.67 25.06
CA ASP A 197 32.50 -15.19 23.68
C ASP A 197 31.08 -15.56 23.19
N ASP A 198 30.22 -16.09 24.06
CA ASP A 198 28.82 -16.42 23.76
C ASP A 198 28.01 -15.17 23.38
N GLU A 199 28.22 -14.06 24.09
CA GLU A 199 27.57 -12.77 23.80
C GLU A 199 28.06 -12.19 22.46
N ILE A 200 29.36 -12.35 22.15
CA ILE A 200 29.94 -11.94 20.86
C ILE A 200 29.37 -12.78 19.72
N GLU A 201 29.18 -14.08 19.92
CA GLU A 201 28.57 -14.97 18.92
C GLU A 201 27.10 -14.62 18.67
N HIS A 202 26.35 -14.31 19.73
CA HIS A 202 24.98 -13.82 19.62
C HIS A 202 24.89 -12.51 18.82
N ILE A 203 25.79 -11.56 19.10
CA ILE A 203 25.90 -10.31 18.32
C ILE A 203 26.19 -10.63 16.85
N LYS A 204 27.15 -11.52 16.57
CA LYS A 204 27.52 -11.92 15.21
C LYS A 204 26.37 -12.58 14.44
N SER A 205 25.58 -13.42 15.08
CA SER A 205 24.39 -14.03 14.49
C SER A 205 23.40 -12.98 13.99
N ILE A 206 23.17 -11.92 14.78
CA ILE A 206 22.25 -10.83 14.40
C ILE A 206 22.78 -10.04 13.19
N TYR A 207 24.10 -9.89 13.04
CA TYR A 207 24.68 -9.30 11.82
C TYR A 207 24.53 -10.16 10.59
N GLN A 208 24.74 -11.47 10.73
CA GLN A 208 24.62 -12.38 9.60
C GLN A 208 23.18 -12.38 9.06
N MET A 209 22.18 -12.31 9.94
CA MET A 209 20.78 -12.12 9.53
C MET A 209 20.56 -10.83 8.71
N LYS A 210 21.34 -9.76 8.96
CA LYS A 210 21.27 -8.50 8.20
C LYS A 210 21.93 -8.59 6.82
N LEU A 211 23.02 -9.35 6.68
CA LEU A 211 23.75 -9.49 5.41
C LEU A 211 23.02 -10.40 4.41
N ASP A 212 22.36 -11.44 4.93
CA ASP A 212 21.58 -12.36 4.10
C ASP A 212 20.34 -11.66 3.49
N ASP A 213 19.80 -10.62 4.12
CA ASP A 213 18.69 -9.84 3.55
C ASP A 213 19.13 -8.84 2.47
N SER A 214 20.29 -8.20 2.65
CA SER A 214 20.80 -7.24 1.64
C SER A 214 21.14 -7.92 0.32
N SER A 215 21.37 -9.23 0.33
CA SER A 215 21.59 -10.04 -0.87
C SER A 215 20.30 -10.64 -1.43
N VAL A 216 19.22 -10.73 -0.64
CA VAL A 216 17.95 -11.34 -1.06
C VAL A 216 16.92 -10.33 -1.59
N SER A 217 16.95 -9.06 -1.17
CA SER A 217 15.96 -8.06 -1.63
C SER A 217 16.19 -7.52 -3.06
N LEU A 218 17.38 -7.73 -3.63
CA LEU A 218 17.70 -7.30 -5.00
C LEU A 218 17.53 -8.40 -6.07
N ILE A 219 17.20 -9.64 -5.68
CA ILE A 219 17.19 -10.80 -6.58
C ILE A 219 15.80 -11.46 -6.73
N LYS A 220 14.81 -11.15 -5.89
CA LYS A 220 13.56 -11.95 -5.85
C LYS A 220 12.38 -11.51 -6.72
N SER A 221 12.50 -10.50 -7.57
CA SER A 221 11.40 -10.08 -8.44
C SER A 221 11.80 -10.02 -9.91
N ASP A 222 12.36 -11.12 -10.42
CA ASP A 222 12.14 -11.65 -11.78
C ASP A 222 13.27 -12.64 -12.14
N GLU A 223 13.15 -13.92 -11.77
CA GLU A 223 13.90 -15.02 -12.42
C GLU A 223 13.22 -16.37 -12.07
N SER A 224 12.11 -16.69 -12.74
CA SER A 224 11.99 -18.05 -13.26
C SER A 224 12.85 -18.07 -14.52
N PHE A 225 13.85 -18.95 -14.58
CA PHE A 225 14.86 -19.14 -15.64
C PHE A 225 16.22 -18.43 -15.43
N ILE A 226 17.05 -18.98 -14.53
CA ILE A 226 18.28 -19.75 -14.87
C ILE A 226 19.03 -19.99 -13.54
N SER A 227 18.76 -21.14 -12.92
CA SER A 227 19.64 -21.70 -11.89
C SER A 227 20.83 -22.37 -12.57
N SER A 228 21.91 -21.63 -12.77
CA SER A 228 23.25 -22.17 -13.09
C SER A 228 24.33 -21.11 -12.84
N SER A 229 24.57 -20.75 -11.58
CA SER A 229 25.73 -19.94 -11.21
C SER A 229 26.32 -20.37 -9.86
N SER A 230 26.78 -21.62 -9.79
CA SER A 230 27.59 -22.13 -8.70
C SER A 230 28.98 -22.51 -9.24
N SER A 231 29.89 -21.53 -9.36
CA SER A 231 31.36 -21.80 -9.43
C SER A 231 32.32 -20.59 -9.60
N LEU A 232 31.88 -19.33 -9.74
CA LEU A 232 32.81 -18.22 -10.07
C LEU A 232 33.11 -17.20 -8.96
N ALA A 233 32.58 -17.37 -7.74
CA ALA A 233 32.79 -16.43 -6.64
C ALA A 233 34.23 -16.42 -6.06
N SER A 234 35.18 -17.19 -6.62
CA SER A 234 36.51 -17.38 -6.04
C SER A 234 37.62 -16.49 -6.61
N SER A 235 37.34 -15.52 -7.50
CA SER A 235 38.42 -14.76 -8.18
C SER A 235 38.18 -13.25 -8.33
N ASP A 236 37.43 -12.64 -7.42
CA ASP A 236 37.32 -11.17 -7.40
C ASP A 236 38.60 -10.49 -6.81
N TYR A 237 39.51 -11.27 -6.23
CA TYR A 237 40.79 -10.81 -5.66
C TYR A 237 41.83 -10.29 -6.67
N TYR A 238 41.64 -10.54 -7.96
CA TYR A 238 42.58 -10.12 -9.02
C TYR A 238 42.02 -9.05 -9.96
N LEU A 239 40.81 -8.55 -9.69
CA LEU A 239 40.17 -7.55 -10.52
C LEU A 239 40.67 -6.15 -10.13
N SER A 240 41.16 -5.40 -11.13
CA SER A 240 41.40 -3.96 -10.98
C SER A 240 40.11 -3.25 -10.55
N PRO A 241 40.18 -2.14 -9.78
CA PRO A 241 39.01 -1.33 -9.42
C PRO A 241 38.09 -1.00 -10.61
N ASP A 242 38.67 -0.72 -11.78
CA ASP A 242 37.91 -0.44 -13.01
C ASP A 242 37.11 -1.65 -13.49
N SER A 243 37.69 -2.85 -13.37
CA SER A 243 37.00 -4.09 -13.75
C SER A 243 35.91 -4.47 -12.77
N LEU A 244 36.08 -4.16 -11.47
CA LEU A 244 35.01 -4.29 -10.48
C LEU A 244 33.87 -3.32 -10.80
N TYR A 245 34.19 -2.07 -11.15
CA TYR A 245 33.20 -1.07 -11.55
C TYR A 245 32.40 -1.51 -12.79
N LEU A 246 33.08 -1.98 -13.84
CA LEU A 246 32.40 -2.50 -15.04
C LEU A 246 31.57 -3.74 -14.72
N LYS A 247 32.08 -4.63 -13.86
CA LYS A 247 31.33 -5.80 -13.42
C LYS A 247 30.06 -5.36 -12.69
N THR A 248 30.10 -4.45 -11.74
CA THR A 248 28.88 -4.04 -11.03
C THR A 248 27.88 -3.32 -11.91
N LEU A 249 28.35 -2.46 -12.82
CA LEU A 249 27.47 -1.63 -13.65
C LEU A 249 26.89 -2.39 -14.86
N LEU A 250 27.70 -3.17 -15.56
CA LEU A 250 27.32 -3.80 -16.83
C LEU A 250 26.97 -5.28 -16.70
N SER A 251 27.39 -5.98 -15.63
CA SER A 251 27.13 -7.42 -15.54
C SER A 251 25.66 -7.75 -15.62
N LYS A 252 24.81 -7.01 -14.90
CA LYS A 252 23.35 -7.25 -14.88
C LYS A 252 22.72 -7.05 -16.26
N ALA A 253 23.10 -5.97 -16.94
CA ALA A 253 22.61 -5.66 -18.27
C ALA A 253 23.08 -6.70 -19.30
N LEU A 254 24.38 -7.02 -19.31
CA LEU A 254 24.96 -7.97 -20.26
C LEU A 254 24.50 -9.42 -20.02
N THR A 255 24.32 -9.83 -18.77
CA THR A 255 23.83 -11.17 -18.43
C THR A 255 22.42 -11.42 -18.97
N ARG A 256 21.61 -10.37 -19.12
CA ARG A 256 20.27 -10.45 -19.70
C ARG A 256 20.28 -10.27 -21.21
N ALA A 257 21.08 -9.34 -21.73
CA ALA A 257 21.14 -9.04 -23.16
C ALA A 257 21.73 -10.19 -23.98
N LEU A 258 22.82 -10.82 -23.50
CA LEU A 258 23.56 -11.81 -24.27
C LEU A 258 22.74 -13.08 -24.56
N PRO A 259 22.00 -13.68 -23.62
CA PRO A 259 21.09 -14.80 -23.91
C PRO A 259 19.99 -14.42 -24.92
N GLU A 260 19.46 -13.21 -24.84
CA GLU A 260 18.43 -12.74 -25.77
C GLU A 260 18.97 -12.60 -27.20
N ILE A 261 20.17 -12.01 -27.34
CA ILE A 261 20.87 -11.90 -28.62
C ILE A 261 21.20 -13.29 -29.17
N ALA A 262 21.70 -14.20 -28.33
CA ALA A 262 22.02 -15.57 -28.72
C ALA A 262 20.78 -16.33 -29.20
N SER A 263 19.61 -16.04 -28.61
CA SER A 263 18.33 -16.65 -28.97
C SER A 263 17.76 -16.07 -30.26
N LYS A 264 17.78 -14.74 -30.42
CA LYS A 264 17.21 -14.04 -31.58
C LYS A 264 18.09 -14.07 -32.82
N LYS A 265 19.41 -14.18 -32.65
CA LYS A 265 20.43 -14.16 -33.73
C LYS A 265 20.18 -13.03 -34.74
N PRO A 266 20.16 -11.77 -34.29
CA PRO A 266 19.97 -10.62 -35.17
C PRO A 266 21.07 -10.55 -36.23
N TYR A 267 20.77 -9.91 -37.37
CA TYR A 267 21.73 -9.71 -38.46
C TYR A 267 22.96 -8.90 -38.01
N ASP A 268 22.74 -7.86 -37.19
CA ASP A 268 23.80 -7.11 -36.51
C ASP A 268 23.63 -7.20 -34.97
N PRO A 269 24.42 -8.05 -34.27
CA PRO A 269 24.31 -8.23 -32.83
C PRO A 269 24.86 -7.03 -32.03
N ILE A 270 25.72 -6.20 -32.61
CA ILE A 270 26.32 -5.06 -31.92
C ILE A 270 25.29 -3.92 -31.88
N GLU A 271 24.67 -3.62 -33.03
CA GLU A 271 23.60 -2.62 -33.10
C GLU A 271 22.41 -3.03 -32.23
N TYR A 272 22.02 -4.31 -32.27
CA TYR A 272 20.96 -4.82 -31.41
C TYR A 272 21.28 -4.66 -29.91
N LEU A 273 22.51 -4.96 -29.49
CA LEU A 273 22.93 -4.76 -28.10
C LEU A 273 22.84 -3.28 -27.70
N GLY A 274 23.22 -2.37 -28.59
CA GLY A 274 23.09 -0.92 -28.38
C GLY A 274 21.64 -0.50 -28.12
N HIS A 275 20.71 -0.94 -28.99
CA HIS A 275 19.29 -0.68 -28.80
C HIS A 275 18.72 -1.31 -27.52
N TRP A 276 19.15 -2.52 -27.20
CA TRP A 276 18.72 -3.22 -26.00
C TRP A 276 19.13 -2.48 -24.72
N LEU A 277 20.39 -2.03 -24.65
CA LEU A 277 20.89 -1.26 -23.50
C LEU A 277 20.20 0.11 -23.36
N LEU A 278 19.90 0.78 -24.47
CA LEU A 278 19.14 2.02 -24.46
C LEU A 278 17.71 1.80 -23.94
N HIS A 279 17.05 0.75 -24.41
CA HIS A 279 15.71 0.39 -23.96
C HIS A 279 15.67 0.03 -22.48
N LEU A 280 16.68 -0.72 -21.99
CA LEU A 280 16.83 -1.01 -20.57
C LEU A 280 16.91 0.28 -19.74
N LYS A 281 17.71 1.26 -20.19
CA LYS A 281 17.88 2.53 -19.48
C LYS A 281 16.58 3.32 -19.38
N ILE A 282 15.83 3.41 -20.48
CA ILE A 282 14.53 4.08 -20.53
C ILE A 282 13.54 3.38 -19.59
N SER A 283 13.52 2.05 -19.60
CA SER A 283 12.63 1.25 -18.76
C SER A 283 12.94 1.38 -17.26
N GLU A 284 14.23 1.47 -16.89
CA GLU A 284 14.64 1.75 -15.51
C GLU A 284 14.21 3.14 -15.05
N GLU A 285 14.37 4.16 -15.90
CA GLU A 285 13.94 5.52 -15.58
C GLU A 285 12.43 5.60 -15.36
N GLN A 286 11.64 4.98 -16.24
CA GLN A 286 10.18 4.90 -16.07
C GLN A 286 9.78 4.16 -14.80
N ARG A 287 10.45 3.05 -14.48
CA ARG A 287 10.21 2.30 -13.24
C ARG A 287 10.56 3.14 -11.99
N ASN A 288 11.63 3.94 -12.06
CA ASN A 288 12.00 4.83 -10.97
C ASN A 288 10.97 5.94 -10.77
N LYS A 289 10.53 6.61 -11.84
CA LYS A 289 9.47 7.63 -11.78
C LYS A 289 8.18 7.09 -11.17
N LYS A 290 7.78 5.86 -11.55
CA LYS A 290 6.61 5.19 -10.95
C LYS A 290 6.79 4.96 -9.45
N ARG A 291 7.98 4.52 -9.03
CA ARG A 291 8.28 4.30 -7.60
C ARG A 291 8.28 5.60 -6.80
N GLU A 292 8.83 6.67 -7.36
CA GLU A 292 8.82 8.01 -6.76
C GLU A 292 7.38 8.51 -6.56
N PHE A 293 6.55 8.39 -7.59
CA PHE A 293 5.13 8.74 -7.51
C PHE A 293 4.38 7.91 -6.46
N GLU A 294 4.65 6.62 -6.35
CA GLU A 294 4.03 5.75 -5.34
C GLU A 294 4.43 6.16 -3.91
N ILE A 295 5.70 6.51 -3.69
CA ILE A 295 6.19 7.02 -2.41
C ILE A 295 5.52 8.34 -2.06
N GLU A 296 5.41 9.28 -3.01
CA GLU A 296 4.73 10.56 -2.81
C GLU A 296 3.26 10.38 -2.44
N LEU A 297 2.56 9.50 -3.15
CA LEU A 297 1.18 9.15 -2.85
C LEU A 297 1.02 8.53 -1.46
N MET A 298 1.96 7.69 -1.02
CA MET A 298 1.96 7.13 0.34
C MET A 298 2.14 8.22 1.40
N MET A 299 3.10 9.13 1.21
CA MET A 299 3.34 10.25 2.12
C MET A 299 2.11 11.17 2.24
N GLU A 300 1.45 11.46 1.12
CA GLU A 300 0.26 12.30 1.12
C GLU A 300 -0.90 11.63 1.87
N ARG A 301 -1.14 10.32 1.65
CA ARG A 301 -2.14 9.54 2.40
C ARG A 301 -1.85 9.52 3.90
N GLU A 302 -0.58 9.41 4.29
CA GLU A 302 -0.18 9.42 5.69
C GLU A 302 -0.40 10.81 6.31
N LYS A 303 -0.06 11.88 5.59
CA LYS A 303 -0.32 13.27 6.01
C LYS A 303 -1.81 13.53 6.23
N TYR A 304 -2.67 13.05 5.32
CA TYR A 304 -4.13 13.17 5.49
C TYR A 304 -4.64 12.42 6.70
N LYS A 305 -4.09 11.23 7.00
CA LYS A 305 -4.45 10.49 8.23
C LYS A 305 -4.08 11.26 9.49
N MET A 306 -2.89 11.88 9.54
CA MET A 306 -2.48 12.68 10.69
C MET A 306 -3.38 13.91 10.89
N MET A 307 -3.73 14.62 9.82
CA MET A 307 -4.63 15.79 9.90
C MET A 307 -6.02 15.42 10.45
N ILE A 308 -6.58 14.28 10.03
CA ILE A 308 -7.87 13.80 10.54
C ILE A 308 -7.81 13.48 12.05
N VAL A 309 -6.68 12.95 12.53
CA VAL A 309 -6.48 12.65 13.96
C VAL A 309 -6.38 13.93 14.78
N GLU A 310 -5.63 14.93 14.29
CA GLU A 310 -5.47 16.24 14.96
C GLU A 310 -6.81 17.00 15.06
N ASP A 311 -7.62 16.97 14.01
CA ASP A 311 -8.97 17.57 14.01
C ASP A 311 -9.93 16.85 14.99
N GLN A 312 -9.77 15.54 15.23
CA GLN A 312 -10.58 14.83 16.23
C GLN A 312 -10.13 15.11 17.67
N GLU A 313 -8.84 15.32 17.89
CA GLU A 313 -8.28 15.58 19.21
C GLU A 313 -8.60 17.01 19.69
N THR A 314 -8.60 17.99 18.77
CA THR A 314 -9.02 19.37 19.06
C THR A 314 -10.51 19.49 19.41
N VAL A 315 -11.40 18.78 18.69
CA VAL A 315 -12.84 18.75 19.00
C VAL A 315 -13.14 18.12 20.36
N SER A 316 -12.33 17.16 20.81
CA SER A 316 -12.52 16.49 22.11
C SER A 316 -12.08 17.34 23.32
N ILE A 317 -11.22 18.35 23.08
CA ILE A 317 -10.76 19.27 24.13
C ILE A 317 -11.75 20.42 24.34
N GLU A 318 -12.38 20.91 23.28
CA GLU A 318 -13.38 21.99 23.36
C GLU A 318 -14.65 21.54 24.10
N SER A 319 -15.09 20.29 23.93
CA SER A 319 -16.28 19.76 24.62
C SER A 319 -16.09 19.52 26.13
N ARG A 320 -14.87 19.66 26.67
CA ARG A 320 -14.59 19.48 28.11
C ARG A 320 -14.45 20.81 28.87
N GLY A 321 -14.44 21.94 28.15
CA GLY A 321 -14.27 23.28 28.73
C GLY A 321 -15.57 24.03 29.03
N GLU A 322 -16.73 23.55 28.58
CA GLU A 322 -18.00 24.29 28.69
C GLU A 322 -18.95 23.79 29.80
N GLU A 323 -18.58 22.78 30.60
CA GLU A 323 -19.44 22.23 31.68
C GLU A 323 -19.19 22.78 33.10
N GLU A 324 -18.25 23.72 33.31
CA GLU A 324 -18.01 24.33 34.65
C GLU A 324 -18.29 25.84 34.66
N PHE A 325 -19.53 26.29 34.43
CA PHE A 325 -19.92 27.67 34.78
C PHE A 325 -21.43 27.86 34.98
N ILE A 326 -22.09 26.98 35.75
CA ILE A 326 -23.45 27.25 36.25
C ILE A 326 -23.53 26.77 37.68
N GLU A 327 -23.17 27.59 38.65
CA GLU A 327 -23.67 27.55 40.04
C GLU A 327 -22.96 28.62 40.86
N ASP A 328 -23.42 29.88 40.81
CA ASP A 328 -23.14 30.87 41.87
C ASP A 328 -23.99 32.15 41.75
N ALA A 329 -25.28 32.01 41.38
CA ALA A 329 -26.23 33.13 41.29
C ALA A 329 -27.21 33.21 42.49
N ASN A 330 -26.80 32.77 43.69
CA ASN A 330 -27.72 32.66 44.84
C ASN A 330 -27.30 33.42 46.12
N PHE A 331 -26.56 34.53 45.99
CA PHE A 331 -26.04 35.29 47.16
C PHE A 331 -26.71 36.64 47.46
N ILE A 332 -27.83 36.99 46.84
CA ILE A 332 -28.52 38.27 47.12
C ILE A 332 -29.91 38.02 47.70
N ASN A 333 -30.03 37.63 48.98
CA ASN A 333 -31.27 37.83 49.74
C ASN A 333 -31.16 37.72 51.28
N TYR A 334 -30.02 38.06 51.90
CA TYR A 334 -29.90 38.13 53.36
C TYR A 334 -29.34 39.46 53.86
N ILE A 335 -30.00 40.57 53.51
CA ILE A 335 -29.91 41.82 54.29
C ILE A 335 -31.29 42.49 54.28
N ASN A 336 -32.19 42.01 55.14
CA ASN A 336 -33.31 42.78 55.71
C ASN A 336 -34.06 41.88 56.70
N ASN A 337 -33.59 41.85 57.95
CA ASN A 337 -34.42 41.73 59.16
C ASN A 337 -33.61 42.03 60.41
#